data_AF-A0A9D5BJG6-F1
#
_entry.id   AF-A0A9D5BJG6-F1
#
_cell.length_a   1.000
_cell.length_b   1.000
_cell.length_c   1.000
_cell.angle_alpha   90.00
_cell.angle_beta   90.00
_cell.angle_gamma   90.00
#
_symmetry.space_group_name_H-M   'P 1'
#
loop_
_entity.id
_entity.type
_entity.pdbx_description
1 polymer ?
#
loop_
_entity_poly.entity_id
_entity_poly.type
_entity_poly.pdbx_seq_one_letter_code
_entity_poly.pdbx_strand_id
1 'polypeptide(L)'
;MGAVLLQNTSRLQRFIREVTIQYNLCNEPWIKYSISIVADRGLKKPLYTSARLKKGEVLYLETHSRRYELCFAGEKIVKAKPPTQLHDPDIKKSPNHQLHSTNGNKSDSDNVVVDVFRWSRCKKILPQRLMRTVGIPLPLEYVEVLAENIDWEDVQWSQTGVWIAGKEYALARVHFMSMN
;
A
#
# COMPACT_ATOMS: atom_id res chain seq x y z
N MET A 1 29.26 20.16 -44.70
CA MET A 1 28.83 18.83 -44.22
C MET A 1 29.50 18.57 -42.89
N GLY A 2 28.74 18.31 -41.83
CA GLY A 2 29.29 17.95 -40.51
C GLY A 2 28.34 18.30 -39.36
N ALA A 3 27.26 17.53 -39.21
CA ALA A 3 26.30 17.66 -38.12
C ALA A 3 26.79 16.95 -36.84
N VAL A 4 26.54 17.62 -35.71
CA VAL A 4 26.12 17.11 -34.39
C VAL A 4 26.81 15.86 -33.83
N LEU A 5 27.41 16.02 -32.64
CA LEU A 5 27.21 15.10 -31.51
C LEU A 5 27.37 15.87 -30.18
N LEU A 6 26.31 16.58 -29.78
CA LEU A 6 26.07 16.86 -28.35
C LEU A 6 25.71 15.51 -27.71
N GLN A 7 26.71 14.80 -27.19
CA GLN A 7 26.44 13.59 -26.44
C GLN A 7 25.92 13.97 -25.05
N ASN A 8 24.60 13.80 -24.90
CA ASN A 8 23.83 13.80 -23.66
C ASN A 8 24.54 13.01 -22.55
N THR A 9 25.30 13.71 -21.69
CA THR A 9 25.81 13.18 -20.42
C THR A 9 24.70 12.97 -19.37
N SER A 10 23.46 13.35 -19.68
CA SER A 10 22.27 13.23 -18.84
C SER A 10 21.57 11.86 -18.89
N ARG A 11 22.07 10.91 -19.69
CA ARG A 11 21.45 9.57 -19.83
C ARG A 11 22.19 8.43 -19.11
N LEU A 12 23.30 8.73 -18.42
CA LEU A 12 24.10 7.74 -17.70
C LEU A 12 24.15 7.92 -16.18
N GLN A 13 23.33 8.80 -15.61
CA GLN A 13 23.04 8.74 -14.18
C GLN A 13 22.08 7.57 -13.95
N ARG A 14 22.61 6.34 -14.05
CA ARG A 14 22.05 5.18 -13.37
C ARG A 14 21.68 5.69 -11.98
N PHE A 15 20.39 5.73 -11.65
CA PHE A 15 19.91 6.28 -10.40
C PHE A 15 20.62 5.58 -9.25
N ILE A 16 21.70 6.18 -8.74
CA ILE A 16 22.20 5.87 -7.41
C ILE A 16 21.11 6.41 -6.50
N ARG A 17 20.16 5.54 -6.18
CA ARG A 17 19.21 5.82 -5.10
C ARG A 17 20.05 5.76 -3.85
N GLU A 18 20.36 6.91 -3.29
CA GLU A 18 20.97 6.98 -1.96
C GLU A 18 20.03 6.29 -0.98
N VAL A 19 20.47 5.16 -0.44
CA VAL A 19 19.76 4.45 0.62
C VAL A 19 20.47 4.79 1.91
N THR A 20 19.82 5.57 2.77
CA THR A 20 20.32 5.77 4.14
C THR A 20 19.93 4.56 4.97
N ILE A 21 20.91 3.79 5.42
CA ILE A 21 20.71 2.73 6.41
C ILE A 21 20.74 3.35 7.81
N GLN A 22 19.83 2.92 8.68
CA GLN A 22 19.78 3.22 10.10
C GLN A 22 19.64 1.93 10.89
N TYR A 23 20.13 1.92 12.13
CA TYR A 23 19.91 0.79 13.01
C TYR A 23 18.48 0.80 13.57
N ASN A 24 17.83 -0.36 13.52
CA ASN A 24 16.50 -0.57 14.09
C ASN A 24 16.54 -0.65 15.63
N LEU A 25 15.40 -0.87 16.24
CA LEU A 25 15.28 -1.01 17.71
C LEU A 25 16.03 -2.22 18.30
N CYS A 26 16.56 -3.12 17.46
CA CYS A 26 17.40 -4.27 17.83
C CYS A 26 18.88 -4.10 17.41
N ASN A 27 19.31 -2.91 17.00
CA ASN A 27 20.64 -2.64 16.42
C ASN A 27 20.94 -3.45 15.14
N GLU A 28 19.93 -3.74 14.33
CA GLU A 28 20.09 -4.35 13.00
C GLU A 28 19.94 -3.30 11.89
N PRO A 29 20.65 -3.41 10.76
CA PRO A 29 20.61 -2.41 9.69
C PRO A 29 19.29 -2.45 8.91
N TRP A 30 18.48 -1.39 9.04
CA TRP A 30 17.21 -1.18 8.33
C TRP A 30 17.27 0.09 7.47
N ILE A 31 16.34 0.23 6.52
CA ILE A 31 16.31 1.41 5.65
C ILE A 31 15.61 2.56 6.40
N LYS A 32 16.19 3.77 6.35
CA LYS A 32 15.53 5.00 6.80
C LYS A 32 14.22 5.17 6.04
N TYR A 33 13.16 5.48 6.76
CA TYR A 33 11.87 5.74 6.14
C TYR A 33 11.95 6.88 5.12
N SER A 34 11.35 6.64 3.96
CA SER A 34 11.07 7.61 2.91
C SER A 34 9.89 7.08 2.09
N ILE A 35 9.00 7.98 1.67
CA ILE A 35 7.83 7.63 0.85
C ILE A 35 8.23 6.88 -0.42
N SER A 36 9.39 7.21 -1.01
CA SER A 36 9.89 6.57 -2.23
C SER A 36 10.17 5.07 -2.08
N ILE A 37 10.43 4.60 -0.86
CA ILE A 37 10.66 3.17 -0.57
C ILE A 37 9.32 2.42 -0.55
N VAL A 38 8.26 3.09 -0.08
CA VAL A 38 6.93 2.50 0.00
C VAL A 38 6.21 2.58 -1.35
N ALA A 39 6.46 3.64 -2.12
CA ALA A 39 5.94 3.87 -3.47
C ALA A 39 6.87 3.35 -4.59
N ASP A 40 7.66 2.28 -4.32
CA ASP A 40 8.84 1.90 -5.10
C ASP A 40 8.60 1.72 -6.63
N ARG A 41 7.40 1.26 -7.05
CA ARG A 41 7.09 1.04 -8.48
C ARG A 41 6.34 2.19 -9.16
N GLY A 42 6.22 3.35 -8.52
CA GLY A 42 5.69 4.57 -9.11
C GLY A 42 4.71 5.32 -8.23
N LEU A 43 4.29 6.51 -8.68
CA LEU A 43 3.41 7.41 -7.92
C LEU A 43 1.92 7.05 -8.00
N LYS A 44 1.55 6.08 -8.83
CA LYS A 44 0.17 5.59 -8.87
C LYS A 44 -0.03 4.63 -7.71
N LYS A 45 -1.08 4.87 -6.92
CA LYS A 45 -1.42 4.10 -5.71
C LYS A 45 -1.35 2.56 -5.88
N PRO A 46 -1.83 1.94 -6.98
CA PRO A 46 -1.74 0.49 -7.17
C PRO A 46 -0.31 -0.06 -7.33
N LEU A 47 0.66 0.82 -7.59
CA LEU A 47 2.07 0.45 -7.79
C LEU A 47 2.87 0.49 -6.49
N TYR A 48 2.28 0.92 -5.38
CA TYR A 48 2.99 0.99 -4.11
C TYR A 48 3.23 -0.42 -3.57
N THR A 49 4.38 -0.66 -2.96
CA THR A 49 4.75 -1.95 -2.37
C THR A 49 3.71 -2.38 -1.33
N SER A 50 3.28 -1.44 -0.49
CA SER A 50 2.27 -1.65 0.54
C SER A 50 0.87 -1.96 -0.01
N ALA A 51 0.54 -1.56 -1.24
CA ALA A 51 -0.71 -1.92 -1.93
C ALA A 51 -0.70 -3.35 -2.48
N ARG A 52 0.50 -3.91 -2.61
CA ARG A 52 0.77 -5.14 -3.34
C ARG A 52 1.24 -6.26 -2.43
N LEU A 53 1.25 -6.06 -1.12
CA LEU A 53 1.61 -7.10 -0.16
C LEU A 53 0.70 -8.30 -0.37
N LYS A 54 1.31 -9.48 -0.50
CA LYS A 54 0.62 -10.75 -0.63
C LYS A 54 0.77 -11.57 0.64
N LYS A 55 0.07 -12.72 0.68
CA LYS A 55 0.15 -13.66 1.80
C LYS A 55 1.61 -14.03 2.07
N GLY A 56 2.03 -13.88 3.32
CA GLY A 56 3.41 -14.14 3.75
C GLY A 56 4.37 -12.95 3.59
N GLU A 57 3.93 -11.85 2.96
CA GLU A 57 4.69 -10.61 2.85
C GLU A 57 4.24 -9.59 3.90
N VAL A 58 5.20 -8.78 4.35
CA VAL A 58 4.97 -7.80 5.40
C VAL A 58 5.88 -6.59 5.24
N LEU A 59 5.35 -5.42 5.58
CA LEU A 59 6.15 -4.25 5.89
C LEU A 59 6.21 -4.11 7.41
N TYR A 60 7.42 -4.12 7.95
CA TYR A 60 7.69 -3.66 9.31
C TYR A 60 8.08 -2.20 9.29
N LEU A 61 7.47 -1.41 10.16
CA LEU A 61 7.73 0.01 10.26
C LEU A 61 8.02 0.40 11.70
N GLU A 62 9.01 1.26 11.90
CA GLU A 62 9.38 1.69 13.23
C GLU A 62 9.27 3.19 13.40
N THR A 63 8.71 3.58 14.55
CA THR A 63 8.96 4.88 15.17
C THR A 63 10.30 4.83 15.93
N HIS A 64 10.63 5.85 16.71
CA HIS A 64 11.80 5.78 17.60
C HIS A 64 11.67 4.81 18.78
N SER A 65 10.49 4.26 19.07
CA SER A 65 10.27 3.41 20.27
C SER A 65 9.33 2.22 20.06
N ARG A 66 8.70 2.10 18.89
CA ARG A 66 7.69 1.08 18.61
C ARG A 66 7.86 0.53 17.20
N ARG A 67 7.57 -0.77 17.04
CA ARG A 67 7.48 -1.46 15.76
C ARG A 67 6.04 -1.82 15.44
N TYR A 68 5.67 -1.60 14.19
CA TYR A 68 4.37 -1.89 13.61
C TYR A 68 4.52 -2.84 12.42
N GLU A 69 3.40 -3.45 12.07
CA GLU A 69 3.27 -4.42 11.00
C GLU A 69 2.10 -4.01 10.09
N LEU A 70 2.37 -3.90 8.79
CA LEU A 70 1.35 -3.89 7.74
C LEU A 70 1.48 -5.17 6.94
N CYS A 71 0.43 -6.00 6.94
CA CYS A 71 0.43 -7.25 6.18
C CYS A 71 -0.90 -7.48 5.46
N PHE A 72 -0.87 -8.33 4.44
CA PHE A 72 -2.07 -8.87 3.81
C PHE A 72 -2.89 -9.67 4.83
N ALA A 73 -4.19 -9.43 4.88
CA ALA A 73 -5.13 -10.08 5.80
C ALA A 73 -6.14 -10.99 5.09
N GLY A 74 -6.28 -10.85 3.77
CA GLY A 74 -7.21 -11.65 2.97
C GLY A 74 -7.81 -10.85 1.84
N GLU A 75 -8.87 -11.41 1.26
CA GLU A 75 -9.68 -10.77 0.24
C GLU A 75 -11.09 -10.57 0.79
N LYS A 76 -11.74 -9.47 0.41
CA LYS A 76 -13.12 -9.16 0.75
C LYS A 76 -13.91 -8.89 -0.52
N ILE A 77 -15.13 -9.41 -0.57
CA ILE A 77 -16.07 -9.10 -1.64
C ILE A 77 -16.80 -7.81 -1.28
N VAL A 78 -16.71 -6.80 -2.13
CA VAL A 78 -17.41 -5.52 -2.01
C VAL A 78 -18.34 -5.33 -3.20
N LYS A 79 -19.51 -4.73 -2.97
CA LYS A 79 -20.39 -4.33 -4.07
C LYS A 79 -19.73 -3.18 -4.83
N ALA A 80 -19.67 -3.27 -6.14
CA ALA A 80 -19.16 -2.19 -6.99
C ALA A 80 -19.95 -0.92 -6.69
N LYS A 81 -19.21 0.15 -6.36
CA LYS A 81 -19.83 1.48 -6.33
C LYS A 81 -20.18 1.82 -7.78
N PRO A 82 -21.44 2.15 -8.11
CA PRO A 82 -21.75 2.69 -9.43
C PRO A 82 -20.90 3.95 -9.63
N PRO A 83 -20.37 4.21 -10.83
CA PRO A 83 -19.58 5.40 -11.09
C PRO A 83 -20.43 6.61 -10.72
N THR A 84 -19.98 7.38 -9.73
CA THR A 84 -20.60 8.66 -9.38
C THR A 84 -20.49 9.55 -10.61
N GLN A 85 -21.60 9.73 -11.33
CA GLN A 85 -21.70 10.74 -12.37
C GLN A 85 -21.40 12.09 -11.72
N LEU A 86 -20.26 12.67 -12.07
CA LEU A 86 -20.03 14.11 -11.89
C LEU A 86 -21.08 14.80 -12.75
N HIS A 87 -22.18 15.20 -12.12
CA HIS A 87 -23.28 15.89 -12.76
C HIS A 87 -22.86 17.35 -12.98
N ASP A 88 -22.39 17.65 -14.18
CA ASP A 88 -22.30 19.01 -14.70
C ASP A 88 -23.72 19.47 -15.06
N PRO A 89 -24.29 20.52 -14.43
CA PRO A 89 -25.60 21.00 -14.79
C PRO A 89 -25.42 22.04 -15.90
N ASP A 90 -25.82 21.72 -17.14
CA ASP A 90 -26.60 22.64 -17.99
C ASP A 90 -26.74 22.13 -19.45
N ILE A 91 -27.99 21.78 -19.81
CA ILE A 91 -28.76 22.22 -21.01
C ILE A 91 -29.80 21.16 -21.41
N LYS A 92 -31.00 21.66 -21.67
CA LYS A 92 -32.32 20.99 -21.71
C LYS A 92 -32.67 20.35 -23.07
N LYS A 93 -33.41 19.22 -23.00
CA LYS A 93 -34.56 18.75 -23.84
C LYS A 93 -34.32 18.45 -25.34
N SER A 94 -34.77 17.34 -25.94
CA SER A 94 -36.12 16.72 -25.99
C SER A 94 -36.09 15.25 -26.55
N PRO A 95 -37.20 14.48 -26.50
CA PRO A 95 -37.24 13.00 -26.55
C PRO A 95 -37.77 12.40 -27.87
N ASN A 96 -37.46 11.12 -28.16
CA ASN A 96 -38.35 10.14 -28.82
C ASN A 96 -37.70 8.76 -29.06
N HIS A 97 -38.21 7.70 -28.42
CA HIS A 97 -38.84 6.52 -29.07
C HIS A 97 -38.95 5.32 -28.09
N GLN A 98 -40.18 4.81 -27.97
CA GLN A 98 -40.51 3.49 -27.43
C GLN A 98 -39.88 2.38 -28.30
N LEU A 99 -39.40 1.29 -27.68
CA LEU A 99 -40.07 -0.02 -27.74
C LEU A 99 -39.30 -1.13 -27.00
N HIS A 100 -40.13 -1.96 -26.36
CA HIS A 100 -39.98 -3.38 -26.08
C HIS A 100 -39.17 -3.91 -24.88
N SER A 101 -39.98 -4.50 -23.99
CA SER A 101 -39.68 -5.40 -22.89
C SER A 101 -38.95 -6.67 -23.35
N THR A 102 -37.91 -7.05 -22.60
CA THR A 102 -37.51 -8.44 -22.40
C THR A 102 -37.18 -8.69 -20.92
N ASN A 103 -37.95 -9.59 -20.33
CA ASN A 103 -37.69 -10.23 -19.04
C ASN A 103 -36.38 -11.03 -19.13
N GLY A 104 -35.49 -10.87 -18.16
CA GLY A 104 -34.25 -11.66 -18.07
C GLY A 104 -33.55 -11.51 -16.72
N ASN A 105 -33.96 -12.36 -15.78
CA ASN A 105 -33.20 -12.88 -14.63
C ASN A 105 -32.09 -12.04 -13.96
N LYS A 106 -32.35 -11.76 -12.67
CA LYS A 106 -31.43 -11.90 -11.52
C LYS A 106 -30.13 -11.08 -11.60
N SER A 107 -30.21 -9.92 -10.94
CA SER A 107 -29.12 -9.18 -10.29
C SER A 107 -27.76 -9.88 -10.34
N ASP A 108 -26.99 -9.61 -11.40
CA ASP A 108 -25.55 -9.79 -11.34
C ASP A 108 -25.03 -8.62 -10.52
N SER A 109 -25.02 -8.79 -9.20
CA SER A 109 -24.41 -7.81 -8.31
C SER A 109 -22.94 -7.80 -8.66
N ASP A 110 -22.48 -6.77 -9.37
CA ASP A 110 -21.06 -6.51 -9.65
C ASP A 110 -20.31 -6.51 -8.32
N ASN A 111 -19.78 -7.66 -7.96
CA ASN A 111 -19.08 -7.90 -6.71
C ASN A 111 -17.59 -7.90 -7.05
N VAL A 112 -16.87 -6.90 -6.55
CA VAL A 112 -15.43 -6.76 -6.75
C VAL A 112 -14.72 -7.40 -5.57
N VAL A 113 -13.73 -8.22 -5.85
CA VAL A 113 -12.82 -8.76 -4.83
C VAL A 113 -11.71 -7.74 -4.60
N VAL A 114 -11.53 -7.32 -3.36
CA VAL A 114 -10.47 -6.39 -2.96
C VAL A 114 -9.57 -7.01 -1.90
N ASP A 115 -8.27 -6.80 -2.02
CA ASP A 115 -7.29 -7.16 -1.01
C ASP A 115 -7.51 -6.30 0.24
N VAL A 116 -7.48 -6.91 1.41
CA VAL A 116 -7.55 -6.20 2.69
C VAL A 116 -6.30 -6.44 3.52
N PHE A 117 -5.96 -5.44 4.32
CA PHE A 117 -4.73 -5.41 5.11
C PHE A 117 -5.02 -5.32 6.61
N ARG A 118 -4.02 -5.66 7.39
CA ARG A 118 -4.02 -5.56 8.85
C ARG A 118 -2.86 -4.66 9.29
N TRP A 119 -3.18 -3.70 10.15
CA TRP A 119 -2.21 -2.87 10.84
C TRP A 119 -2.12 -3.29 12.31
N SER A 120 -0.92 -3.67 12.74
CA SER A 120 -0.70 -4.15 14.12
C SER A 120 0.52 -3.51 14.76
N ARG A 121 0.52 -3.43 16.10
CA ARG A 121 1.69 -3.07 16.90
C ARG A 121 2.36 -4.33 17.43
N CYS A 122 3.68 -4.45 17.30
CA CYS A 122 4.44 -5.52 17.92
C CYS A 122 4.44 -5.35 19.44
N LYS A 123 4.06 -6.40 20.19
CA LYS A 123 4.09 -6.39 21.67
C LYS A 123 5.52 -6.38 22.22
N LYS A 124 6.45 -6.99 21.48
CA LYS A 124 7.89 -7.03 21.79
C LYS A 124 8.69 -6.69 20.54
N ILE A 125 9.79 -5.97 20.70
CA ILE A 125 10.74 -5.75 19.62
C ILE A 125 11.63 -6.99 19.54
N LEU A 126 11.49 -7.75 18.45
CA LEU A 126 12.24 -8.98 18.22
C LEU A 126 13.32 -8.76 17.14
N PRO A 127 14.53 -9.30 17.27
CA PRO A 127 15.50 -9.34 16.17
C PRO A 127 14.93 -10.09 14.96
N GLN A 128 15.38 -9.72 13.76
CA GLN A 128 14.92 -10.29 12.49
C GLN A 128 15.00 -11.82 12.47
N ARG A 129 16.07 -12.39 13.05
CA ARG A 129 16.26 -13.85 13.16
C ARG A 129 15.10 -14.51 13.90
N LEU A 130 14.68 -13.95 15.04
CA LEU A 130 13.58 -14.52 15.83
C LEU A 130 12.23 -14.32 15.14
N MET A 131 12.01 -13.18 14.47
CA MET A 131 10.80 -12.96 13.70
C MET A 131 10.62 -14.03 12.62
N ARG A 132 11.68 -14.40 11.92
CA ARG A 132 11.66 -15.50 10.93
C ARG A 132 11.36 -16.86 11.56
N THR A 133 11.92 -17.14 12.73
CA THR A 133 11.67 -18.40 13.45
C THR A 133 10.23 -18.50 13.96
N VAL A 134 9.66 -17.41 14.44
CA VAL A 134 8.30 -17.36 14.99
C VAL A 134 7.25 -17.40 13.87
N GLY A 135 7.51 -16.74 12.74
CA GLY A 135 6.60 -16.66 11.61
C GLY A 135 6.40 -15.23 11.13
N ILE A 136 6.19 -15.07 9.83
CA ILE A 136 6.02 -13.78 9.17
C ILE A 136 4.78 -13.81 8.26
N PRO A 137 3.81 -12.89 8.42
CA PRO A 137 3.69 -11.87 9.47
C PRO A 137 3.67 -12.47 10.87
N LEU A 138 3.94 -11.66 11.91
CA LEU A 138 3.98 -12.17 13.28
C LEU A 138 2.60 -12.75 13.68
N PRO A 139 2.58 -13.91 14.38
CA PRO A 139 1.37 -14.47 14.95
C PRO A 139 0.66 -13.50 15.93
N LEU A 140 -0.65 -13.66 16.08
CA LEU A 140 -1.52 -12.76 16.87
C LEU A 140 -1.11 -12.65 18.35
N GLU A 141 -0.47 -13.67 18.90
CA GLU A 141 0.06 -13.62 20.25
C GLU A 141 1.22 -12.62 20.41
N TYR A 142 1.94 -12.28 19.33
CA TYR A 142 3.05 -11.32 19.31
C TYR A 142 2.64 -9.89 18.93
N VAL A 143 1.41 -9.69 18.45
CA VAL A 143 0.94 -8.40 17.97
C VAL A 143 -0.39 -7.98 18.62
N GLU A 144 -0.61 -6.69 18.67
CA GLU A 144 -1.89 -6.06 18.99
C GLU A 144 -2.45 -5.47 17.69
N VAL A 145 -3.60 -5.98 17.25
CA VAL A 145 -4.26 -5.48 16.05
C VAL A 145 -4.86 -4.11 16.35
N LEU A 146 -4.43 -3.09 15.62
CA LEU A 146 -4.89 -1.71 15.79
C LEU A 146 -5.95 -1.33 14.75
N ALA A 147 -5.86 -1.93 13.56
CA ALA A 147 -6.89 -1.85 12.54
C ALA A 147 -6.84 -3.11 11.66
N GLU A 148 -8.01 -3.55 11.22
CA GLU A 148 -8.20 -4.75 10.39
C GLU A 148 -9.15 -4.46 9.24
N ASN A 149 -9.16 -5.34 8.23
CA ASN A 149 -9.98 -5.19 7.03
C ASN A 149 -9.77 -3.82 6.34
N ILE A 150 -8.54 -3.30 6.42
CA ILE A 150 -8.16 -1.99 5.93
C ILE A 150 -8.04 -2.08 4.41
N ASP A 151 -8.70 -1.20 3.67
CA ASP A 151 -8.45 -1.05 2.24
C ASP A 151 -7.07 -0.41 2.05
N TRP A 152 -6.38 -0.74 0.96
CA TRP A 152 -5.19 0.00 0.58
C TRP A 152 -5.40 1.53 0.55
N GLU A 153 -6.58 2.00 0.14
CA GLU A 153 -6.88 3.45 0.11
C GLU A 153 -6.90 4.11 1.50
N ASP A 154 -7.15 3.33 2.56
CA ASP A 154 -7.16 3.79 3.95
C ASP A 154 -5.74 3.92 4.53
N VAL A 155 -4.72 3.41 3.82
CA VAL A 155 -3.31 3.55 4.20
C VAL A 155 -2.71 4.77 3.51
N GLN A 156 -2.65 5.89 4.24
CA GLN A 156 -2.20 7.16 3.67
C GLN A 156 -0.76 7.48 4.08
N TRP A 157 0.16 7.29 3.14
CA TRP A 157 1.58 7.59 3.34
C TRP A 157 1.87 9.08 3.21
N SER A 158 2.68 9.61 4.13
CA SER A 158 3.17 10.99 4.13
C SER A 158 4.70 11.02 4.04
N GLN A 159 5.28 12.22 3.97
CA GLN A 159 6.75 12.36 3.96
C GLN A 159 7.41 11.88 5.26
N THR A 160 6.67 11.90 6.38
CA THR A 160 7.19 11.62 7.72
C THR A 160 6.59 10.36 8.35
N GLY A 161 5.59 9.73 7.73
CA GLY A 161 4.95 8.58 8.34
C GLY A 161 3.77 8.03 7.55
N VAL A 162 2.82 7.45 8.29
CA VAL A 162 1.60 6.86 7.74
C VAL A 162 0.40 7.21 8.62
N TRP A 163 -0.73 7.48 7.97
CA TRP A 163 -2.02 7.67 8.62
C TRP A 163 -2.87 6.42 8.40
N ILE A 164 -3.39 5.87 9.51
CA ILE A 164 -4.24 4.68 9.51
C ILE A 164 -5.36 4.90 10.53
N ALA A 165 -6.61 4.71 10.11
CA ALA A 165 -7.80 4.90 10.95
C ALA A 165 -7.81 6.25 11.69
N GLY A 166 -7.47 7.34 10.98
CA GLY A 166 -7.46 8.70 11.52
C GLY A 166 -6.30 9.02 12.48
N LYS A 167 -5.32 8.11 12.63
CA LYS A 167 -4.14 8.31 13.49
C LYS A 167 -2.85 8.31 12.69
N GLU A 168 -2.01 9.31 12.95
CA GLU A 168 -0.65 9.38 12.40
C GLU A 168 0.35 8.54 13.21
N TYR A 169 1.25 7.89 12.47
CA TYR A 169 2.41 7.19 13.00
C TYR A 169 3.66 7.78 12.33
N ALA A 170 4.47 8.54 13.09
CA ALA A 170 5.72 9.11 12.60
C ALA A 170 6.80 8.03 12.45
N LEU A 171 7.25 7.78 11.22
CA LEU A 171 8.12 6.65 10.90
C LEU A 171 9.57 7.10 10.73
N ALA A 172 10.46 6.35 11.36
CA ALA A 172 11.90 6.52 11.24
C ALA A 172 12.51 5.49 10.28
N ARG A 173 11.97 4.26 10.24
CA ARG A 173 12.55 3.14 9.49
C ARG A 173 11.47 2.24 8.89
N VAL A 174 11.84 1.54 7.83
CA VAL A 174 10.99 0.57 7.11
C VAL A 174 11.80 -0.64 6.69
N HIS A 175 11.19 -1.81 6.74
CA HIS A 175 11.80 -3.06 6.28
C HIS A 175 10.74 -4.01 5.72
N PHE A 176 10.94 -4.43 4.47
CA PHE A 176 10.12 -5.45 3.83
C PHE A 176 10.67 -6.84 4.19
N MET A 177 9.77 -7.77 4.52
CA MET A 177 10.11 -9.17 4.75
C MET A 177 9.08 -10.09 4.13
N SER A 178 9.50 -11.30 3.80
CA SER A 178 8.64 -12.39 3.33
C SER A 178 8.96 -13.70 4.06
N MET A 179 7.97 -14.58 4.20
CA MET A 179 8.23 -16.03 4.29
C MET A 179 8.91 -16.43 2.98
N ASN A 180 10.16 -16.89 3.06
CA ASN A 180 10.92 -17.34 1.89
C ASN A 180 10.26 -18.55 1.22
#